data_AF-A0A2V7KM92-F1
#
_entry.id   AF-A0A2V7KM92-F1
#
_cell.length_a   1.000
_cell.length_b   1.000
_cell.length_c   1.000
_cell.angle_alpha   90.00
_cell.angle_beta   90.00
_cell.angle_gamma   90.00
#
_symmetry.space_group_name_H-M   'P 1'
#
loop_
_entity.id
_entity.type
_entity.pdbx_description
1 polymer ?
#
loop_
_entity_poly.entity_id
_entity_poly.type
_entity_poly.pdbx_seq_one_letter_code
_entity_poly.pdbx_strand_id
1 'polypeptide(L)'
;MPPGEIETIYVFHPIKRAGKEWGTAVVTRKSGDGRLRVYTARYMLVVRGKERGQSKIEVEEVALSTAEVLAKVMQATVDRGGDTEPPVELGPAVWYEGR
;
A
#
# COMPACT_ATOMS: atom_id res chain seq x y z
N MET A 1 4.72 6.04 11.55
CA MET A 1 4.70 4.67 12.11
C MET A 1 6.13 4.17 12.20
N PRO A 2 6.58 3.65 13.36
CA PRO A 2 7.92 3.10 13.50
C PRO A 2 8.13 1.87 12.59
N PRO A 3 9.28 1.71 11.91
CA PRO A 3 9.52 0.60 11.00
C PRO A 3 9.35 -0.78 11.65
N GLY A 4 9.76 -0.96 12.91
CA GLY A 4 9.64 -2.23 13.63
C GLY A 4 8.20 -2.66 13.96
N GLU A 5 7.23 -1.75 13.83
CA GLU A 5 5.81 -2.06 14.02
C GLU A 5 5.11 -2.46 12.71
N ILE A 6 5.76 -2.27 11.57
CA ILE A 6 5.23 -2.67 10.27
C ILE A 6 5.38 -4.18 10.13
N GLU A 7 4.29 -4.85 9.80
CA GLU A 7 4.30 -6.29 9.51
C GLU A 7 4.53 -6.51 8.02
N THR A 8 3.68 -5.93 7.17
CA THR A 8 3.68 -6.16 5.72
C THR A 8 3.27 -4.90 4.97
N ILE A 9 3.80 -4.74 3.75
CA ILE A 9 3.41 -3.70 2.81
C ILE A 9 3.02 -4.38 1.51
N TYR A 10 1.77 -4.21 1.07
CA TYR A 10 1.28 -4.66 -0.23
C TYR A 10 1.24 -3.46 -1.18
N VAL A 11 2.04 -3.48 -2.24
CA VAL A 11 2.10 -2.38 -3.22
C VAL A 11 1.39 -2.78 -4.49
N PHE A 12 0.37 -2.01 -4.87
CA PHE A 12 -0.38 -2.21 -6.11
C PHE A 12 0.29 -1.45 -7.26
N HIS A 13 0.11 -1.96 -8.49
CA HIS A 13 0.67 -1.31 -9.67
C HIS A 13 0.11 0.12 -9.82
N PRO A 14 0.95 1.15 -9.94
CA PRO A 14 0.47 2.52 -10.10
C PRO A 14 -0.19 2.74 -11.46
N ILE A 15 -1.33 3.41 -11.47
CA ILE A 15 -2.02 3.80 -12.71
C ILE A 15 -1.46 5.13 -13.20
N LYS A 16 -1.10 5.23 -14.48
CA LYS A 16 -0.63 6.47 -15.11
C LYS A 16 -1.62 6.97 -16.14
N ARG A 17 -2.11 8.19 -15.98
CA ARG A 17 -3.07 8.82 -16.91
C ARG A 17 -2.98 10.33 -16.87
N ALA A 18 -3.09 10.97 -18.03
CA ALA A 18 -3.16 12.44 -18.16
C ALA A 18 -2.06 13.20 -17.40
N GLY A 19 -0.82 12.71 -17.45
CA GLY A 19 0.34 13.37 -16.81
C GLY A 19 0.40 13.22 -15.29
N LYS A 20 -0.42 12.34 -14.70
CA LYS A 20 -0.45 12.01 -13.28
C LYS A 20 -0.27 10.50 -13.09
N GLU A 21 0.28 10.16 -11.94
CA GLU A 21 0.45 8.79 -11.45
C GLU A 21 -0.34 8.66 -10.15
N TRP A 22 -1.08 7.56 -9.99
CA TRP A 22 -1.78 7.21 -8.77
C TRP A 22 -1.29 5.86 -8.30
N GLY A 23 -0.89 5.75 -7.04
CA GLY A 23 -0.52 4.47 -6.45
C GLY A 23 -1.31 4.22 -5.17
N THR A 24 -1.50 2.93 -4.88
CA THR A 24 -2.14 2.44 -3.66
C THR A 24 -1.22 1.43 -3.00
N ALA A 25 -1.11 1.51 -1.69
CA ALA A 25 -0.47 0.48 -0.87
C ALA A 25 -1.39 0.13 0.29
N VAL A 26 -1.40 -1.14 0.68
CA VAL A 26 -1.98 -1.57 1.96
C VAL A 26 -0.84 -1.87 2.91
N VAL A 27 -0.85 -1.19 4.05
CA VAL A 27 0.20 -1.31 5.06
C VAL A 27 -0.41 -1.92 6.31
N THR A 28 0.25 -2.94 6.85
CA THR A 28 -0.15 -3.53 8.12
C THR A 28 0.79 -3.19 9.23
N ARG A 29 0.20 -2.95 10.39
CA ARG A 29 0.90 -2.69 11.64
C ARG A 29 0.52 -3.73 12.66
N LYS A 30 1.52 -4.26 13.37
CA LYS A 30 1.31 -5.14 14.52
C LYS A 30 0.40 -4.45 15.53
N SER A 31 -0.60 -5.19 16.00
CA SER A 31 -1.46 -4.81 17.11
C SER A 31 -1.38 -5.87 18.21
N GLY A 32 -2.11 -5.66 19.30
CA GLY A 32 -2.24 -6.66 20.36
C GLY A 32 -2.92 -7.94 19.86
N ASP A 33 -2.68 -9.04 20.56
CA ASP A 33 -3.41 -10.30 20.42
C ASP A 33 -3.36 -10.94 19.02
N GLY A 34 -2.23 -10.79 18.32
CA GLY A 34 -2.02 -11.37 16.98
C GLY A 34 -2.83 -10.72 15.87
N ARG A 35 -3.40 -9.53 16.12
CA ARG A 35 -4.13 -8.75 15.12
C ARG A 35 -3.24 -7.71 14.43
N LEU A 36 -3.69 -7.26 13.27
CA LEU A 36 -3.06 -6.26 12.43
C LEU A 36 -4.02 -5.09 12.23
N ARG A 37 -3.55 -3.88 12.50
CA ARG A 37 -4.20 -2.66 12.00
C ARG A 37 -3.84 -2.50 10.54
N VAL A 38 -4.85 -2.28 9.71
CA VAL A 38 -4.71 -2.22 8.25
C VAL A 38 -4.94 -0.78 7.81
N TYR A 39 -3.96 -0.25 7.10
CA TYR A 39 -4.00 1.09 6.54
C TYR A 39 -4.04 1.01 5.03
N THR A 40 -4.89 1.82 4.41
CA THR A 40 -4.80 2.08 2.97
C THR A 40 -4.07 3.40 2.78
N ALA A 41 -2.92 3.36 2.11
CA ALA A 41 -2.17 4.53 1.70
C ALA A 41 -2.40 4.77 0.21
N ARG A 42 -2.75 5.99 -0.17
CA ARG A 42 -2.95 6.39 -1.57
C ARG A 42 -2.13 7.64 -1.84
N TYR A 43 -1.59 7.74 -3.06
CA TYR A 43 -1.00 8.98 -3.52
C TYR A 43 -1.46 9.33 -4.93
N MET A 44 -1.35 10.61 -5.25
CA MET A 44 -1.35 11.12 -6.61
C MET A 44 -0.10 11.98 -6.79
N LEU A 45 0.68 11.73 -7.83
CA LEU A 45 1.89 12.47 -8.19
C LEU A 45 1.71 13.06 -9.59
N VAL A 46 1.92 14.37 -9.73
CA VAL A 46 1.99 15.01 -11.05
C VAL A 46 3.37 14.75 -11.67
N VAL A 47 3.41 13.99 -12.75
CA VAL A 47 4.67 13.53 -13.38
C VAL A 47 5.05 14.32 -14.64
N ARG A 48 4.15 15.14 -15.19
CA ARG A 48 4.38 15.95 -16.39
C ARG A 48 3.73 17.33 -16.30
N GLY A 49 4.31 18.33 -16.97
CA GLY A 49 3.75 19.68 -17.08
C GLY A 49 4.31 20.66 -16.04
N LYS A 50 3.74 21.87 -15.99
CA LYS A 50 4.20 22.97 -15.12
C LYS A 50 4.11 22.63 -13.63
N GLU A 51 3.17 21.77 -13.25
CA GLU A 51 2.92 21.33 -11.89
C GLU A 51 3.69 20.05 -11.50
N ARG A 52 4.62 19.59 -12.35
CA ARG A 52 5.41 18.38 -12.09
C ARG A 52 6.07 18.45 -10.71
N GLY A 53 5.97 17.35 -9.96
CA GLY A 53 6.50 17.23 -8.61
C GLY A 53 5.46 17.52 -7.51
N GLN A 54 4.31 18.11 -7.84
CA GLN A 54 3.21 18.19 -6.89
C GLN A 54 2.67 16.80 -6.55
N SER A 55 2.36 16.58 -5.27
CA SER A 55 1.78 15.32 -4.81
C SER A 55 0.66 15.55 -3.80
N LYS A 56 -0.23 14.56 -3.71
CA LYS A 56 -1.21 14.41 -2.64
C LYS A 56 -1.05 13.02 -2.07
N ILE A 57 -1.10 12.90 -0.75
CA ILE A 57 -0.94 11.65 -0.02
C ILE A 57 -2.07 11.56 0.99
N GLU A 58 -2.67 10.38 1.10
CA GLU A 58 -3.72 10.07 2.05
C GLU A 58 -3.41 8.71 2.69
N VAL A 59 -3.61 8.61 4.00
CA VAL A 59 -3.46 7.36 4.75
C VAL A 59 -4.67 7.24 5.68
N GLU A 60 -5.38 6.12 5.56
CA GLU A 60 -6.58 5.84 6.34
C GLU A 60 -6.45 4.46 7.02
N GLU A 61 -6.75 4.38 8.31
CA GLU A 61 -6.94 3.10 8.99
C GLU A 61 -8.31 2.54 8.61
N VAL A 62 -8.35 1.40 7.93
CA VAL A 62 -9.58 0.86 7.35
C VAL A 62 -10.08 -0.40 8.06
N ALA A 63 -9.22 -1.10 8.81
CA ALA A 63 -9.60 -2.33 9.49
C ALA A 63 -8.67 -2.74 10.63
N LEU A 64 -9.17 -3.65 11.47
CA LEU A 64 -8.41 -4.48 12.39
C LEU A 64 -8.69 -5.96 12.02
N SER A 65 -7.66 -6.71 11.62
CA SER A 65 -7.84 -8.05 11.05
C SER A 65 -6.74 -9.02 11.48
N THR A 66 -6.83 -10.29 11.08
CA THR A 66 -5.75 -11.27 11.22
C THR A 66 -4.95 -11.36 9.91
N ALA A 67 -3.71 -11.84 9.99
CA ALA A 67 -2.87 -12.06 8.81
C ALA A 67 -3.54 -13.00 7.79
N GLU A 68 -4.18 -14.06 8.27
CA GLU A 68 -4.87 -15.05 7.43
C GLU A 68 -6.03 -14.43 6.62
N VAL A 69 -6.86 -13.61 7.27
CA VAL A 69 -7.97 -12.92 6.58
C VAL A 69 -7.42 -11.92 5.57
N LEU A 70 -6.35 -11.21 5.91
CA LEU A 70 -5.74 -10.26 4.99
C LEU A 70 -5.18 -10.94 3.74
N ALA A 71 -4.46 -12.06 3.89
CA ALA A 71 -3.94 -12.81 2.75
C ALA A 71 -5.06 -13.25 1.79
N LYS A 72 -6.20 -13.71 2.34
CA LYS A 72 -7.40 -14.06 1.57
C LYS A 72 -7.99 -12.86 0.82
N VAL A 73 -8.03 -11.69 1.46
CA VAL A 73 -8.51 -10.45 0.84
C VAL A 73 -7.59 -10.02 -0.30
N MET A 74 -6.27 -10.03 -0.08
CA MET A 74 -5.29 -9.68 -1.11
C MET A 74 -5.44 -10.58 -2.33
N GLN A 75 -5.54 -11.90 -2.12
CA GLN A 75 -5.78 -12.85 -3.20
C GLN A 75 -7.09 -12.55 -3.95
N ALA A 76 -8.19 -12.33 -3.23
CA ALA A 76 -9.48 -12.01 -3.84
C ALA A 76 -9.47 -10.68 -4.62
N THR A 77 -8.64 -9.71 -4.21
CA THR A 77 -8.45 -8.45 -4.96
C THR A 77 -7.79 -8.70 -6.30
N VAL A 78 -6.79 -9.59 -6.36
CA VAL A 78 -6.14 -10.01 -7.62
C VAL A 78 -7.16 -10.68 -8.53
N ASP A 79 -7.92 -11.64 -8.01
CA ASP A 79 -8.86 -12.43 -8.79
C ASP A 79 -9.99 -11.59 -9.41
N ARG A 80 -10.33 -10.44 -8.81
CA ARG A 80 -11.45 -9.57 -9.21
C ARG A 80 -11.03 -8.28 -9.92
N GLY A 81 -9.81 -7.82 -9.72
CA GLY A 81 -9.38 -6.46 -10.07
C GLY A 81 -9.22 -6.19 -11.56
N GLY A 82 -9.12 -7.23 -12.39
CA GLY A 82 -8.77 -7.08 -13.81
C GLY A 82 -7.33 -6.58 -14.04
N ASP A 83 -6.59 -6.26 -12.98
CA ASP A 83 -5.14 -6.10 -12.98
C ASP A 83 -4.48 -7.46 -13.23
N THR A 84 -3.52 -7.50 -14.14
CA THR A 84 -2.80 -8.73 -14.49
C THR A 84 -1.72 -9.11 -13.48
N GLU A 85 -1.38 -8.23 -12.55
CA GLU A 85 -0.29 -8.43 -11.59
C GLU A 85 -0.79 -8.35 -10.15
N PRO A 86 -0.47 -9.33 -9.30
CA PRO A 86 -0.79 -9.27 -7.88
C PRO A 86 -0.01 -8.13 -7.20
N PRO A 87 -0.52 -7.55 -6.09
CA PRO A 87 0.24 -6.58 -5.32
C PRO A 87 1.52 -7.23 -4.80
N VAL A 88 2.63 -6.50 -4.89
CA VAL A 88 3.92 -6.98 -4.41
C VAL A 88 3.95 -6.90 -2.89
N GLU A 89 4.24 -8.02 -2.24
CA GLU A 89 4.46 -8.09 -0.81
C GLU A 89 5.90 -7.69 -0.47
N LEU A 90 6.04 -6.64 0.33
CA LEU A 90 7.33 -6.09 0.75
C LEU A 90 7.41 -6.06 2.27
N GLY A 91 8.60 -6.40 2.78
CA GLY A 91 8.96 -6.14 4.17
C GLY A 91 9.39 -4.69 4.38
N PRO A 92 9.40 -4.19 5.63
CA PRO A 92 9.82 -2.82 5.94
C PRO A 92 11.26 -2.51 5.52
N ALA A 93 12.15 -3.51 5.51
CA ALA A 93 13.53 -3.35 5.09
C ALA A 93 13.68 -2.72 3.70
N VAL A 94 12.77 -3.01 2.76
CA VAL A 94 12.81 -2.46 1.39
C VAL A 94 12.73 -0.93 1.37
N TRP A 95 12.08 -0.31 2.36
CA TRP A 95 11.93 1.14 2.44
C TRP A 95 12.83 1.80 3.49
N TYR A 96 13.31 1.04 4.47
CA TYR A 96 14.01 1.58 5.64
C TYR A 96 15.47 1.12 5.79
N GLU A 97 15.91 0.06 5.11
CA GLU A 97 17.32 -0.34 5.09
C GLU A 97 18.02 0.28 3.87
N GLY A 98 18.98 1.16 4.13
CA GLY A 98 19.60 2.05 3.13
C GLY A 98 19.72 3.52 3.57
N ARG A 99 19.34 3.84 4.80
CA ARG A 99 19.66 5.09 5.50
C ARG A 99 20.60 4.85 6.67
#